data_AF-A0A9X2D217-F1
#
_entry.id   AF-A0A9X2D217-F1
#
_cell.length_a   1.000
_cell.length_b   1.000
_cell.length_c   1.000
_cell.angle_alpha   90.00
_cell.angle_beta   90.00
_cell.angle_gamma   90.00
#
_symmetry.space_group_name_H-M   'P 1'
#
loop_
_entity.id
_entity.type
_entity.pdbx_description
1 polymer ?
#
loop_
_entity_poly.entity_id
_entity_poly.type
_entity_poly.pdbx_seq_one_letter_code
_entity_poly.pdbx_strand_id
1 'polypeptide(L)'
;MTFHSRFFVPTIDLKEKIKEKATLQQADFTILSHLISQDLEQDLILLQKCITAFPKEFVRNLVCIHPKRLIEHEILAQLQANIKLDKSVDDEADSFGYAFNLVQEHLVSEQELLEESCLHLYDDTKEAVYNFFVALVEEEEFAEITLSSKEMLQLTQFYKELSVKEPWKSNTELLQEICIQRGMALIYTQRAQEIIGKTVKKHIDELCEGKLQKLDPVDKKDGVAIFTTGGVASGKGSCLQNIADSLNERLPKAIQWNEIVHHNADRLKPFLLDPKKDPLKYSQFTYEEALLIKERIMKIIEQQGTQSGHYPHFLHDQTKLKADELKEASKRYGEIIITAVSTDAASAIERAFSRGEKTTRYEHTEGLLGSHQAVPGELIKSLAHEELIGQGTISVAMYDNNSPSRILNMFASIDMQKKEIIIYDNVAMQNWIKKENINPKAQSEEELYVNKPVRKTEEYFTPLLEKGFALKLEVASEKEEVIDEVIGTPPPSNPMSV
;
A
#
# COMPACT_ATOMS: atom_id res chain seq x y z
N MET A 1 -31.00 -12.28 -2.08
CA MET A 1 -31.05 -11.37 -0.92
C MET A 1 -31.29 -9.97 -1.46
N THR A 2 -32.06 -9.13 -0.78
CA THR A 2 -32.33 -7.75 -1.20
C THR A 2 -31.16 -6.87 -0.79
N PHE A 3 -30.43 -6.32 -1.77
CA PHE A 3 -29.31 -5.41 -1.52
C PHE A 3 -29.83 -4.10 -0.92
N HIS A 4 -29.23 -3.63 0.17
CA HIS A 4 -29.70 -2.46 0.89
C HIS A 4 -28.77 -1.26 0.66
N SER A 5 -29.36 -0.09 0.34
CA SER A 5 -28.63 1.19 0.17
C SER A 5 -27.78 1.56 1.38
N ARG A 6 -28.10 1.04 2.57
CA ARG A 6 -27.31 1.19 3.80
C ARG A 6 -25.86 0.71 3.67
N PHE A 7 -25.55 -0.17 2.73
CA PHE A 7 -24.20 -0.69 2.54
C PHE A 7 -23.26 0.31 1.86
N PHE A 8 -23.79 1.37 1.25
CA PHE A 8 -22.98 2.41 0.62
C PHE A 8 -22.49 3.41 1.67
N VAL A 9 -21.18 3.37 1.93
CA VAL A 9 -20.48 4.36 2.75
C VAL A 9 -20.01 5.51 1.85
N PRO A 10 -20.30 6.79 2.19
CA PRO A 10 -19.94 7.94 1.38
C PRO A 10 -18.42 8.25 1.42
N THR A 11 -17.93 8.81 0.32
CA THR A 11 -16.57 9.35 0.21
C THR A 11 -16.48 10.73 0.87
N ILE A 12 -15.39 10.98 1.58
CA ILE A 12 -15.00 12.29 2.10
C ILE A 12 -13.62 12.62 1.53
N ASP A 13 -13.57 13.38 0.44
CA ASP A 13 -12.30 13.77 -0.20
C ASP A 13 -11.61 14.90 0.58
N LEU A 14 -10.37 14.65 1.01
CA LEU A 14 -9.52 15.62 1.72
C LEU A 14 -9.28 16.89 0.90
N LYS A 15 -8.96 16.75 -0.39
CA LYS A 15 -8.69 17.88 -1.28
C LYS A 15 -9.97 18.68 -1.54
N GLU A 16 -11.13 18.05 -1.65
CA GLU A 16 -12.41 18.77 -1.77
C GLU A 16 -12.76 19.52 -0.48
N LYS A 17 -12.62 18.88 0.69
CA LYS A 17 -12.81 19.57 1.98
C LYS A 17 -11.90 20.79 2.16
N ILE A 18 -10.61 20.66 1.81
CA ILE A 18 -9.68 21.80 1.83
C ILE A 18 -10.15 22.90 0.87
N LYS A 19 -10.66 22.54 -0.32
CA LYS A 19 -11.13 23.53 -1.32
C LYS A 19 -12.38 24.29 -0.89
N GLU A 20 -13.32 23.61 -0.25
CA GLU A 20 -14.63 24.18 0.12
C GLU A 20 -14.56 25.16 1.30
N LYS A 21 -13.39 25.33 1.92
CA LYS A 21 -13.21 26.11 3.17
C LYS A 21 -14.20 25.69 4.27
N ALA A 22 -14.69 24.45 4.20
CA ALA A 22 -15.42 23.86 5.32
C ALA A 22 -14.52 23.97 6.53
N THR A 23 -15.08 24.32 7.71
CA THR A 23 -14.32 24.40 8.95
C THR A 23 -13.65 23.05 9.20
N LEU A 24 -12.41 22.90 8.73
CA LEU A 24 -11.61 21.71 8.95
C LEU A 24 -11.31 21.72 10.43
N GLN A 25 -11.99 20.85 11.17
CA GLN A 25 -11.61 20.62 12.54
C GLN A 25 -10.20 19.99 12.51
N GLN A 26 -9.38 20.28 13.52
CA GLN A 26 -8.09 19.61 13.68
C GLN A 26 -8.23 18.07 13.60
N ALA A 27 -9.42 17.53 13.90
CA ALA A 27 -9.78 16.11 13.79
C ALA A 27 -10.07 15.59 12.37
N ASP A 28 -10.09 16.42 11.32
CA ASP A 28 -10.61 16.01 10.01
C ASP A 28 -9.64 15.15 9.19
N PHE A 29 -8.33 15.15 9.44
CA PHE A 29 -7.39 14.17 8.87
C PHE A 29 -6.17 14.05 9.80
N THR A 30 -5.65 12.84 10.02
CA THR A 30 -4.56 12.66 11.00
C THR A 30 -3.29 13.40 10.60
N ILE A 31 -3.01 13.46 9.31
CA ILE A 31 -1.87 14.20 8.75
C ILE A 31 -1.94 15.71 9.01
N LEU A 32 -3.15 16.29 9.11
CA LEU A 32 -3.36 17.72 9.41
C LEU A 32 -3.44 17.99 10.91
N SER A 33 -3.85 17.00 11.71
CA SER A 33 -3.94 17.13 13.17
C SER A 33 -2.57 17.29 13.86
N HIS A 34 -1.50 16.88 13.17
CA HIS A 34 -0.13 16.84 13.67
C HIS A 34 0.81 17.82 12.94
N LEU A 35 0.28 18.93 12.41
CA LEU A 35 1.10 20.01 11.85
C LEU A 35 1.96 20.65 12.96
N ILE A 36 3.18 21.07 12.60
CA ILE A 36 4.06 21.83 13.52
C ILE A 36 3.52 23.23 13.80
N SER A 37 2.93 23.86 12.79
CA SER A 37 2.56 25.28 12.85
C SER A 37 1.37 25.55 13.78
N GLN A 38 1.37 26.75 14.36
CA GLN A 38 0.41 27.19 15.37
C GLN A 38 -0.80 27.94 14.77
N ASP A 39 -0.74 28.34 13.50
CA ASP A 39 -1.84 29.05 12.79
C ASP A 39 -2.48 28.17 11.71
N LEU A 40 -3.37 27.28 12.18
CA LEU A 40 -4.04 26.29 11.33
C LEU A 40 -4.85 26.95 10.20
N GLU A 41 -5.42 28.14 10.40
CA GLU A 41 -6.23 28.79 9.37
C GLU A 41 -5.37 29.26 8.20
N GLN A 42 -4.26 29.92 8.48
CA GLN A 42 -3.31 30.36 7.44
C GLN A 42 -2.65 29.17 6.73
N ASP A 43 -2.28 28.13 7.47
CA ASP A 43 -1.69 26.92 6.90
C ASP A 43 -2.64 26.22 5.93
N LEU A 44 -3.93 26.15 6.25
CA LEU A 44 -4.93 25.55 5.37
C LEU A 44 -5.14 26.37 4.10
N ILE A 45 -5.11 27.70 4.18
CA ILE A 45 -5.18 28.59 3.01
C ILE A 45 -3.95 28.38 2.12
N LEU A 46 -2.75 28.33 2.70
CA LEU A 46 -1.51 28.10 1.95
C LEU A 46 -1.47 26.69 1.35
N LEU A 47 -1.93 25.68 2.09
CA LEU A 47 -2.03 24.30 1.62
C LEU A 47 -3.00 24.18 0.43
N GLN A 48 -4.15 24.88 0.47
CA GLN A 48 -5.09 24.93 -0.65
C GLN A 48 -4.42 25.49 -1.91
N LYS A 49 -3.66 26.58 -1.77
CA LYS A 49 -2.88 27.18 -2.87
C LYS A 49 -1.82 26.18 -3.38
N CYS A 50 -1.11 25.50 -2.49
CA CYS A 50 -0.11 24.49 -2.84
C CYS A 50 -0.70 23.29 -3.58
N ILE A 51 -1.86 22.78 -3.16
CA ILE A 51 -2.57 21.69 -3.86
C ILE A 51 -2.97 22.12 -5.27
N THR A 52 -3.34 23.38 -5.46
CA THR A 52 -3.66 23.93 -6.78
C THR A 52 -2.42 24.05 -7.65
N ALA A 53 -1.29 24.43 -7.08
CA ALA A 53 0.00 24.52 -7.78
C ALA A 53 0.61 23.18 -8.14
N PHE A 54 0.47 22.20 -7.26
CA PHE A 54 0.97 20.86 -7.43
C PHE A 54 -0.20 19.85 -7.41
N PRO A 55 -1.08 19.83 -8.43
CA PRO A 55 -2.31 19.03 -8.40
C PRO A 55 -2.04 17.52 -8.33
N LYS A 56 -0.88 17.08 -8.84
CA LYS A 56 -0.41 15.69 -8.80
C LYS A 56 0.24 15.31 -7.47
N GLU A 57 0.55 16.29 -6.63
CA GLU A 57 1.22 16.04 -5.35
C GLU A 57 0.21 15.56 -4.31
N PHE A 58 0.71 14.74 -3.39
CA PHE A 58 -0.07 14.25 -2.26
C PHE A 58 0.01 15.22 -1.09
N VAL A 59 -1.06 15.30 -0.29
CA VAL A 59 -1.12 16.26 0.83
C VAL A 59 -0.01 15.97 1.86
N ARG A 60 0.31 14.70 2.12
CA ARG A 60 1.40 14.29 3.01
C ARG A 60 2.78 14.87 2.64
N ASN A 61 2.96 15.28 1.39
CA ASN A 61 4.20 15.87 0.90
C ASN A 61 4.21 17.41 0.97
N LEU A 62 3.11 18.04 1.40
CA LEU A 62 2.95 19.49 1.45
C LEU A 62 2.93 20.04 2.88
N VAL A 63 3.17 19.18 3.88
CA VAL A 63 2.99 19.50 5.29
C VAL A 63 4.22 19.12 6.12
N CYS A 64 4.48 19.88 7.18
CA CYS A 64 5.52 19.58 8.15
C CYS A 64 4.89 18.97 9.41
N ILE A 65 5.30 17.76 9.76
CA ILE A 65 4.70 16.97 10.84
C ILE A 65 5.49 17.15 12.14
N HIS A 66 4.76 17.25 13.26
CA HIS A 66 5.35 17.43 14.58
C HIS A 66 6.39 16.36 14.90
N PRO A 67 7.56 16.71 15.49
CA PRO A 67 8.65 15.79 15.78
C PRO A 67 8.20 14.51 16.51
N LYS A 68 7.42 14.65 17.58
CA LYS A 68 6.82 13.52 18.30
C LYS A 68 6.17 12.49 17.38
N ARG A 69 5.39 12.96 16.41
CA ARG A 69 4.66 12.10 15.47
C ARG A 69 5.59 11.50 14.42
N LEU A 70 6.60 12.24 13.97
CA LEU A 70 7.66 11.69 13.10
C LEU A 70 8.48 10.59 13.80
N ILE A 71 8.69 10.69 15.12
CA ILE A 71 9.33 9.62 15.90
C ILE A 71 8.49 8.35 15.85
N GLU A 72 7.18 8.45 16.09
CA GLU A 72 6.26 7.30 15.96
C GLU A 72 6.28 6.69 14.56
N HIS A 73 6.28 7.53 13.51
CA HIS A 73 6.38 7.08 12.12
C HIS A 73 7.66 6.30 11.86
N GLU A 74 8.79 6.79 12.36
CA GLU A 74 10.08 6.14 12.18
C GLU A 74 10.17 4.83 12.95
N ILE A 75 9.61 4.74 14.17
CA ILE A 75 9.51 3.48 14.92
C ILE A 75 8.74 2.44 14.09
N LEU A 76 7.55 2.79 13.60
CA LEU A 76 6.73 1.89 12.77
C LEU A 76 7.48 1.44 11.51
N ALA A 77 8.15 2.38 10.83
CA ALA A 77 8.87 2.08 9.60
C ALA A 77 10.08 1.16 9.85
N GLN A 78 10.86 1.42 10.89
CA GLN A 78 12.03 0.61 11.25
C GLN A 78 11.63 -0.78 11.75
N LEU A 79 10.57 -0.89 12.56
CA LEU A 79 10.06 -2.19 13.01
C LEU A 79 9.61 -3.05 11.83
N GLN A 80 8.79 -2.50 10.94
CA GLN A 80 8.27 -3.24 9.79
C GLN A 80 9.35 -3.63 8.77
N ALA A 81 10.40 -2.82 8.63
CA ALA A 81 11.52 -3.12 7.74
C ALA A 81 12.54 -4.11 8.33
N ASN A 82 12.71 -4.15 9.67
CA ASN A 82 13.90 -4.75 10.28
C ASN A 82 13.63 -5.84 11.31
N ILE A 83 12.40 -6.04 11.76
CA ILE A 83 12.07 -6.95 12.85
C ILE A 83 11.15 -8.06 12.34
N LYS A 84 11.36 -9.28 12.84
CA LYS A 84 10.44 -10.40 12.62
C LYS A 84 9.13 -10.12 13.36
N LEU A 85 8.10 -9.75 12.61
CA LEU A 85 6.74 -9.47 13.08
C LEU A 85 5.78 -10.53 12.53
N ASP A 86 4.63 -10.72 13.17
CA ASP A 86 3.51 -11.56 12.72
C ASP A 86 3.85 -13.04 12.56
N LYS A 87 3.56 -13.84 13.60
CA LYS A 87 3.82 -15.29 13.53
C LYS A 87 2.92 -16.03 12.53
N SER A 88 1.83 -15.41 12.09
CA SER A 88 0.87 -15.98 11.14
C SER A 88 0.13 -14.87 10.39
N VAL A 89 -0.66 -15.24 9.38
CA VAL A 89 -1.44 -14.30 8.55
C VAL A 89 -2.40 -13.43 9.36
N ASP A 90 -2.99 -13.99 10.42
CA ASP A 90 -4.00 -13.32 11.23
C ASP A 90 -3.45 -12.59 12.48
N ASP A 91 -2.12 -12.53 12.65
CA ASP A 91 -1.37 -12.05 13.84
C ASP A 91 -2.21 -11.76 15.11
N GLU A 92 -2.83 -12.80 15.68
CA GLU A 92 -3.67 -12.66 16.87
C GLU A 92 -2.91 -12.16 18.11
N ALA A 93 -1.57 -12.21 18.07
CA ALA A 93 -0.68 -11.87 19.17
C ALA A 93 -0.33 -10.36 19.25
N ASP A 94 -0.77 -9.54 18.29
CA ASP A 94 -0.42 -8.11 18.17
C ASP A 94 1.09 -7.86 18.35
N SER A 95 1.89 -8.63 17.62
CA SER A 95 3.35 -8.59 17.73
C SER A 95 3.91 -7.22 17.34
N PHE A 96 3.26 -6.55 16.39
CA PHE A 96 3.62 -5.20 15.98
C PHE A 96 3.30 -4.17 17.08
N GLY A 97 2.11 -4.24 17.69
CA GLY A 97 1.75 -3.38 18.80
C GLY A 97 2.68 -3.53 20.01
N TYR A 98 3.01 -4.78 20.35
CA TYR A 98 3.99 -5.08 21.40
C TYR A 98 5.37 -4.47 21.12
N ALA A 99 5.91 -4.71 19.91
CA ALA A 99 7.22 -4.19 19.53
C ALA A 99 7.25 -2.65 19.51
N PHE A 100 6.17 -2.02 19.03
CA PHE A 100 6.01 -0.57 19.01
C PHE A 100 6.07 0.02 20.41
N ASN A 101 5.26 -0.49 21.34
CA ASN A 101 5.23 -0.03 22.73
C ASN A 101 6.60 -0.21 23.41
N LEU A 102 7.25 -1.35 23.16
CA LEU A 102 8.56 -1.64 23.74
C LEU A 102 9.63 -0.63 23.29
N VAL A 103 9.64 -0.27 22.00
CA VAL A 103 10.57 0.74 21.47
C VAL A 103 10.25 2.12 22.03
N GLN A 104 8.96 2.49 22.12
CA GLN A 104 8.55 3.76 22.73
C GLN A 104 9.04 3.87 24.18
N GLU A 105 8.81 2.84 25.01
CA GLU A 105 9.29 2.79 26.39
C GLU A 105 10.82 2.90 26.48
N HIS A 106 11.54 2.29 25.55
CA HIS A 106 13.01 2.34 25.51
C HIS A 106 13.57 3.71 25.06
N LEU A 107 12.79 4.50 24.34
CA LEU A 107 13.18 5.82 23.82
C LEU A 107 12.83 6.98 24.76
N VAL A 108 12.02 6.75 25.80
CA VAL A 108 11.46 7.82 26.68
C VAL A 108 12.53 8.81 27.16
N SER A 109 13.73 8.33 27.51
CA SER A 109 14.81 9.19 28.03
C SER A 109 15.47 10.09 26.99
N GLU A 110 15.44 9.72 25.71
CA GLU A 110 16.04 10.50 24.61
C GLU A 110 14.97 11.25 23.78
N GLN A 111 13.69 10.95 24.00
CA GLN A 111 12.59 11.47 23.19
C GLN A 111 12.50 13.01 23.24
N GLU A 112 12.56 13.62 24.43
CA GLU A 112 12.47 15.08 24.57
C GLU A 112 13.60 15.81 23.83
N LEU A 113 14.83 15.29 23.94
CA LEU A 113 15.99 15.82 23.23
C LEU A 113 15.89 15.68 21.71
N LEU A 114 15.34 14.56 21.22
CA LEU A 114 15.06 14.36 19.80
C LEU A 114 14.00 15.34 19.30
N GLU A 115 12.92 15.52 20.06
CA GLU A 115 11.86 16.47 19.72
C GLU A 115 12.41 17.89 19.63
N GLU A 116 13.19 18.35 20.62
CA GLU A 116 13.85 19.66 20.62
C GLU A 116 14.83 19.82 19.45
N SER A 117 15.64 18.80 19.17
CA SER A 117 16.58 18.82 18.03
C SER A 117 15.86 18.97 16.69
N CYS A 118 14.72 18.31 16.53
CA CYS A 118 13.92 18.42 15.32
C CYS A 118 13.19 19.77 15.22
N LEU A 119 12.78 20.38 16.33
CA LEU A 119 12.24 21.75 16.33
C LEU A 119 13.30 22.77 15.90
N HIS A 120 14.52 22.69 16.43
CA HIS A 120 15.63 23.52 15.96
C HIS A 120 15.92 23.31 14.48
N LEU A 121 15.95 22.05 14.03
CA LEU A 121 16.13 21.73 12.61
C LEU A 121 15.02 22.34 11.74
N TYR A 122 13.77 22.36 12.23
CA TYR A 122 12.66 22.98 11.52
C TYR A 122 12.89 24.48 11.31
N ASP A 123 13.30 25.20 12.36
CA ASP A 123 13.59 26.63 12.30
C ASP A 123 14.78 26.93 11.37
N ASP A 124 15.87 26.18 11.49
CA ASP A 124 17.06 26.31 10.62
C ASP A 124 16.70 26.04 9.14
N THR A 125 15.88 25.03 8.90
CA THR A 125 15.41 24.70 7.54
C THR A 125 14.50 25.80 6.99
N LYS A 126 13.67 26.40 7.84
CA LYS A 126 12.78 27.51 7.48
C LYS A 126 13.57 28.70 6.97
N GLU A 127 14.59 29.10 7.71
CA GLU A 127 15.48 30.19 7.30
C GLU A 127 16.23 29.85 6.01
N ALA A 128 16.83 28.66 5.92
CA ALA A 128 17.60 28.25 4.75
C ALA A 128 16.76 28.17 3.46
N VAL A 129 15.56 27.59 3.53
CA VAL A 129 14.64 27.48 2.38
C VAL A 129 14.10 28.86 2.00
N TYR A 130 13.76 29.70 2.97
CA TYR A 130 13.34 31.08 2.71
C TYR A 130 14.42 31.87 1.97
N ASN A 131 15.63 31.92 2.53
CA ASN A 131 16.77 32.63 1.94
C ASN A 131 17.11 32.09 0.54
N PHE A 132 17.02 30.78 0.34
CA PHE A 132 17.20 30.18 -0.98
C PHE A 132 16.22 30.72 -2.02
N PHE A 133 14.92 30.77 -1.71
CA PHE A 133 13.93 31.26 -2.67
C PHE A 133 13.95 32.78 -2.84
N VAL A 134 14.33 33.55 -1.82
CA VAL A 134 14.60 35.00 -1.97
C VAL A 134 15.73 35.20 -3.00
N ALA A 135 16.90 34.57 -2.76
CA ALA A 135 18.05 34.70 -3.67
C ALA A 135 17.73 34.21 -5.08
N LEU A 136 16.94 33.12 -5.21
CA LEU A 136 16.54 32.58 -6.51
C LEU A 136 15.63 33.54 -7.30
N VAL A 137 14.77 34.29 -6.61
CA VAL A 137 13.87 35.30 -7.21
C VAL A 137 14.62 36.57 -7.58
N GLU A 138 15.54 37.01 -6.72
CA GLU A 138 16.29 38.26 -6.86
C GLU A 138 17.57 38.11 -7.73
N GLU A 139 17.86 36.90 -8.21
CA GLU A 139 19.08 36.54 -8.96
C GLU A 139 20.38 36.86 -8.20
N GLU A 140 20.34 36.78 -6.87
CA GLU A 140 21.49 37.06 -5.98
C GLU A 140 22.39 35.83 -5.79
N GLU A 141 23.64 36.08 -5.37
CA GLU A 141 24.55 34.99 -4.97
C GLU A 141 24.05 34.31 -3.68
N PHE A 142 24.08 32.98 -3.67
CA PHE A 142 23.72 32.15 -2.52
C PHE A 142 24.79 32.23 -1.40
N ALA A 143 24.86 33.35 -0.67
CA ALA A 143 25.75 33.46 0.48
C ALA A 143 25.23 32.61 1.65
N GLU A 144 26.07 31.68 2.14
CA GLU A 144 25.88 30.88 3.36
C GLU A 144 24.56 30.07 3.50
N ILE A 145 24.09 29.43 2.42
CA ILE A 145 22.92 28.54 2.51
C ILE A 145 23.34 27.14 3.01
N THR A 146 22.72 26.67 4.09
CA THR A 146 22.96 25.34 4.70
C THR A 146 22.29 24.17 3.95
N LEU A 147 21.89 24.39 2.70
CA LEU A 147 21.28 23.39 1.81
C LEU A 147 22.37 22.68 0.99
N SER A 148 22.27 21.37 0.89
CA SER A 148 23.11 20.57 -0.01
C SER A 148 22.81 20.88 -1.47
N SER A 149 23.77 20.59 -2.36
CA SER A 149 23.58 20.77 -3.81
C SER A 149 22.39 19.98 -4.37
N LYS A 150 22.08 18.81 -3.78
CA LYS A 150 20.94 17.99 -4.16
C LYS A 150 19.61 18.66 -3.76
N GLU A 151 19.53 19.21 -2.55
CA GLU A 151 18.36 19.95 -2.07
C GLU A 151 18.12 21.19 -2.93
N MET A 152 19.17 22.00 -3.17
CA MET A 152 19.08 23.20 -4.03
C MET A 152 18.60 22.86 -5.45
N LEU A 153 19.08 21.76 -6.04
CA LEU A 153 18.61 21.30 -7.35
C LEU A 153 17.12 20.96 -7.33
N GLN A 154 16.64 20.26 -6.29
CA GLN A 154 15.23 19.91 -6.14
C GLN A 154 14.35 21.17 -5.98
N LEU A 155 14.74 22.11 -5.12
CA LEU A 155 14.04 23.37 -4.92
C LEU A 155 14.01 24.22 -6.20
N THR A 156 15.11 24.27 -6.94
CA THR A 156 15.20 24.96 -8.24
C THR A 156 14.20 24.37 -9.24
N GLN A 157 14.03 23.04 -9.25
CA GLN A 157 13.09 22.37 -10.14
C GLN A 157 11.63 22.74 -9.82
N PHE A 158 11.27 22.83 -8.54
CA PHE A 158 9.94 23.29 -8.12
C PHE A 158 9.63 24.70 -8.61
N TYR A 159 10.57 25.62 -8.41
CA TYR A 159 10.44 26.99 -8.89
C TYR A 159 10.25 27.05 -10.40
N LYS A 160 11.13 26.37 -11.16
CA LYS A 160 11.06 26.35 -12.64
C LYS A 160 9.77 25.75 -13.17
N GLU A 161 9.20 24.77 -12.49
CA GLU A 161 7.93 24.15 -12.90
C GLU A 161 6.74 25.12 -12.78
N LEU A 162 6.76 26.02 -11.79
CA LEU A 162 5.66 26.92 -11.49
C LEU A 162 5.83 28.32 -12.09
N SER A 163 7.05 28.85 -12.14
CA SER A 163 7.33 30.26 -12.51
C SER A 163 6.86 30.65 -13.91
N VAL A 164 6.61 29.67 -14.78
CA VAL A 164 6.12 29.88 -16.16
C VAL A 164 4.60 29.77 -16.32
N LYS A 165 3.86 29.45 -15.26
CA LYS A 165 2.42 29.16 -15.31
C LYS A 165 1.63 30.20 -14.50
N GLU A 166 0.46 30.60 -15.01
CA GLU A 166 -0.47 31.45 -14.24
C GLU A 166 -1.17 30.65 -13.14
N PRO A 167 -1.48 31.25 -11.97
CA PRO A 167 -1.28 32.67 -11.62
C PRO A 167 0.13 33.00 -11.06
N TRP A 168 1.00 32.00 -10.88
CA TRP A 168 2.27 32.15 -10.16
C TRP A 168 3.28 33.01 -10.91
N LYS A 169 3.26 32.94 -12.24
CA LYS A 169 4.05 33.81 -13.12
C LYS A 169 3.80 35.30 -12.85
N SER A 170 2.56 35.69 -12.58
CA SER A 170 2.16 37.08 -12.37
C SER A 170 2.16 37.50 -10.89
N ASN A 171 2.46 36.58 -9.97
CA ASN A 171 2.46 36.82 -8.53
C ASN A 171 3.67 36.13 -7.88
N THR A 172 4.80 36.84 -7.88
CA THR A 172 6.08 36.35 -7.37
C THR A 172 6.03 36.01 -5.88
N GLU A 173 5.32 36.82 -5.08
CA GLU A 173 5.14 36.57 -3.64
C GLU A 173 4.41 35.23 -3.41
N LEU A 174 3.30 35.00 -4.10
CA LEU A 174 2.57 33.73 -4.03
C LEU A 174 3.38 32.54 -4.54
N LEU A 175 4.15 32.72 -5.62
CA LEU A 175 5.06 31.70 -6.14
C LEU A 175 6.09 31.31 -5.06
N GLN A 176 6.67 32.30 -4.40
CA GLN A 176 7.65 32.12 -3.34
C GLN A 176 7.05 31.39 -2.14
N GLU A 177 5.88 31.83 -1.63
CA GLU A 177 5.16 31.18 -0.53
C GLU A 177 4.93 29.68 -0.78
N ILE A 178 4.43 29.34 -1.97
CA ILE A 178 4.12 27.95 -2.36
C ILE A 178 5.39 27.10 -2.46
N CYS A 179 6.45 27.65 -3.05
CA CYS A 179 7.72 26.96 -3.18
C CYS A 179 8.38 26.74 -1.82
N ILE A 180 8.33 27.74 -0.91
CA ILE A 180 8.82 27.62 0.47
C ILE A 180 8.05 26.51 1.19
N GLN A 181 6.71 26.51 1.15
CA GLN A 181 5.92 25.49 1.84
C GLN A 181 6.27 24.07 1.36
N ARG A 182 6.36 23.87 0.04
CA ARG A 182 6.73 22.56 -0.53
C ARG A 182 8.16 22.17 -0.16
N GLY A 183 9.09 23.12 -0.26
CA GLY A 183 10.50 22.92 0.04
C GLY A 183 10.72 22.56 1.50
N MET A 184 10.03 23.25 2.40
CA MET A 184 10.01 22.98 3.83
C MET A 184 9.55 21.56 4.12
N ALA A 185 8.35 21.19 3.66
CA ALA A 185 7.80 19.86 3.89
C ALA A 185 8.74 18.75 3.39
N LEU A 186 9.41 18.97 2.26
CA LEU A 186 10.37 18.01 1.72
C LEU A 186 11.64 17.89 2.57
N ILE A 187 12.32 19.01 2.79
CA ILE A 187 13.67 19.04 3.37
C ILE A 187 13.62 18.73 4.86
N TYR A 188 12.72 19.39 5.59
CA TYR A 188 12.56 19.14 7.02
C TYR A 188 12.25 17.67 7.30
N THR A 189 11.27 17.10 6.58
CA THR A 189 10.89 15.69 6.77
C THR A 189 12.06 14.74 6.50
N GLN A 190 12.85 14.98 5.44
CA GLN A 190 14.01 14.14 5.13
C GLN A 190 15.09 14.23 6.20
N ARG A 191 15.50 15.44 6.58
CA ARG A 191 16.54 15.66 7.58
C ARG A 191 16.12 15.15 8.96
N ALA A 192 14.87 15.40 9.36
CA ALA A 192 14.33 14.91 10.63
C ALA A 192 14.33 13.37 10.68
N GLN A 193 13.89 12.71 9.61
CA GLN A 193 13.93 11.25 9.50
C GLN A 193 15.36 10.67 9.57
N GLU A 194 16.38 11.39 9.10
CA GLU A 194 17.77 10.96 9.23
C GLU A 194 18.28 11.03 10.68
N ILE A 195 17.91 12.07 11.42
CA ILE A 195 18.27 12.22 12.84
C ILE A 195 17.52 11.17 13.67
N ILE A 196 16.19 11.16 13.57
CA ILE A 196 15.32 10.25 14.31
C ILE A 196 15.68 8.79 13.96
N GLY A 197 15.86 8.48 12.68
CA GLY A 197 16.14 7.12 12.22
C GLY A 197 17.41 6.52 12.79
N LYS A 198 18.47 7.31 13.00
CA LYS A 198 19.70 6.84 13.66
C LYS A 198 19.44 6.43 15.10
N THR A 199 18.75 7.28 15.86
CA THR A 199 18.46 6.99 17.27
C THR A 199 17.47 5.84 17.41
N VAL A 200 16.34 5.87 16.69
CA VAL A 200 15.35 4.78 16.72
C VAL A 200 16.01 3.43 16.36
N LYS A 201 16.84 3.40 15.32
CA LYS A 201 17.56 2.18 14.93
C LYS A 201 18.48 1.67 16.04
N LYS A 202 19.24 2.55 16.71
CA LYS A 202 20.09 2.19 17.86
C LYS A 202 19.28 1.50 18.95
N HIS A 203 18.14 2.08 19.38
CA HIS A 203 17.32 1.48 20.44
C HIS A 203 16.68 0.15 20.00
N ILE A 204 16.27 0.04 18.73
CA ILE A 204 15.79 -1.23 18.19
C ILE A 204 16.90 -2.29 18.20
N ASP A 205 18.12 -1.93 17.81
CA ASP A 205 19.28 -2.82 17.79
C ASP A 205 19.63 -3.33 19.20
N GLU A 206 19.57 -2.47 20.23
CA GLU A 206 19.73 -2.84 21.64
C GLU A 206 18.63 -3.80 22.11
N LEU A 207 17.37 -3.54 21.74
CA LEU A 207 16.25 -4.44 22.07
C LEU A 207 16.37 -5.81 21.38
N CYS A 208 17.09 -5.90 20.26
CA CYS A 208 17.37 -7.16 19.58
C CYS A 208 18.36 -8.06 20.32
N GLU A 209 19.03 -7.57 21.37
CA GLU A 209 19.92 -8.40 22.20
C GLU A 209 19.15 -9.35 23.13
N GLY A 210 17.82 -9.24 23.22
CA GLY A 210 17.03 -10.23 23.97
C GLY A 210 15.51 -10.12 23.93
N LYS A 211 14.92 -9.02 23.45
CA LYS A 211 13.46 -8.83 23.45
C LYS A 211 12.83 -8.88 22.06
N LEU A 212 13.55 -8.41 21.04
CA LEU A 212 13.13 -8.43 19.64
C LEU A 212 14.03 -9.34 18.81
N GLN A 213 13.56 -9.75 17.63
CA GLN A 213 14.34 -10.56 16.69
C GLN A 213 14.50 -9.80 15.37
N LYS A 214 15.74 -9.65 14.92
CA LYS A 214 16.05 -9.01 13.65
C LYS A 214 15.52 -9.85 12.48
N LEU A 215 15.03 -9.15 11.47
CA LEU A 215 14.70 -9.71 10.18
C LEU A 215 15.99 -9.88 9.37
N ASP A 216 16.22 -11.10 8.93
CA ASP A 216 17.45 -11.45 8.21
C ASP A 216 17.29 -11.12 6.72
N PRO A 217 18.22 -10.38 6.11
CA PRO A 217 18.23 -10.23 4.67
C PRO A 217 18.65 -11.55 3.99
N VAL A 218 18.21 -11.77 2.76
CA VAL A 218 18.49 -12.98 2.00
C VAL A 218 19.16 -12.69 0.66
N ASP A 219 19.90 -13.68 0.16
CA ASP A 219 20.46 -13.66 -1.19
C ASP A 219 19.35 -13.50 -2.23
N LYS A 220 19.62 -12.74 -3.30
CA LYS A 220 18.67 -12.54 -4.40
C LYS A 220 18.04 -13.86 -4.87
N LYS A 221 18.86 -14.89 -5.12
CA LYS A 221 18.38 -16.20 -5.63
C LYS A 221 17.36 -16.90 -4.72
N ASP A 222 17.42 -16.63 -3.41
CA ASP A 222 16.55 -17.23 -2.39
C ASP A 222 15.42 -16.26 -1.99
N GLY A 223 15.56 -14.97 -2.34
CA GLY A 223 14.59 -13.92 -2.08
C GLY A 223 13.31 -14.09 -2.88
N VAL A 224 12.18 -13.93 -2.18
CA VAL A 224 10.82 -14.04 -2.73
C VAL A 224 10.09 -12.72 -2.49
N ALA A 225 9.48 -12.19 -3.54
CA ALA A 225 8.54 -11.08 -3.46
C ALA A 225 7.12 -11.54 -3.79
N ILE A 226 6.20 -11.34 -2.88
CA ILE A 226 4.79 -11.68 -3.00
C ILE A 226 4.04 -10.38 -3.25
N PHE A 227 3.20 -10.37 -4.27
CA PHE A 227 2.30 -9.26 -4.56
C PHE A 227 0.88 -9.78 -4.51
N THR A 228 0.05 -9.19 -3.66
CA THR A 228 -1.40 -9.39 -3.76
C THR A 228 -2.03 -8.21 -4.46
N THR A 229 -2.96 -8.51 -5.37
CA THR A 229 -3.71 -7.52 -6.13
C THR A 229 -5.18 -7.93 -6.20
N GLY A 230 -6.08 -6.96 -6.18
CA GLY A 230 -7.50 -7.21 -6.02
C GLY A 230 -8.18 -6.06 -5.29
N GLY A 231 -9.42 -5.78 -5.69
CA GLY A 231 -10.20 -4.70 -5.10
C GLY A 231 -10.37 -4.85 -3.58
N VAL A 232 -10.74 -3.77 -2.91
CA VAL A 232 -11.03 -3.79 -1.47
C VAL A 232 -12.10 -4.85 -1.16
N ALA A 233 -11.90 -5.61 -0.08
CA ALA A 233 -12.78 -6.71 0.35
C ALA A 233 -12.96 -7.87 -0.68
N SER A 234 -12.03 -8.04 -1.62
CA SER A 234 -11.96 -9.23 -2.50
C SER A 234 -11.51 -10.52 -1.80
N GLY A 235 -11.03 -10.43 -0.55
CA GLY A 235 -10.52 -11.58 0.21
C GLY A 235 -9.06 -11.95 -0.06
N LYS A 236 -8.22 -10.95 -0.38
CA LYS A 236 -6.76 -11.11 -0.48
C LYS A 236 -6.15 -11.84 0.73
N GLY A 237 -6.60 -11.55 1.95
CA GLY A 237 -6.12 -12.22 3.16
C GLY A 237 -6.31 -13.75 3.15
N SER A 238 -7.40 -14.26 2.61
CA SER A 238 -7.61 -15.71 2.48
C SER A 238 -6.60 -16.35 1.53
N CYS A 239 -6.18 -15.65 0.48
CA CYS A 239 -5.12 -16.13 -0.41
C CYS A 239 -3.74 -16.12 0.25
N LEU A 240 -3.49 -15.16 1.15
CA LEU A 240 -2.23 -15.10 1.89
C LEU A 240 -2.02 -16.34 2.76
N GLN A 241 -3.08 -16.96 3.29
CA GLN A 241 -2.97 -18.23 4.02
C GLN A 241 -2.45 -19.36 3.13
N ASN A 242 -3.03 -19.53 1.93
CA ASN A 242 -2.56 -20.54 0.98
C ASN A 242 -1.09 -20.28 0.56
N ILE A 243 -0.71 -19.01 0.41
CA ILE A 243 0.68 -18.64 0.10
C ILE A 243 1.58 -18.96 1.28
N ALA A 244 1.18 -18.63 2.51
CA ALA A 244 1.93 -18.93 3.72
C ALA A 244 2.20 -20.44 3.85
N ASP A 245 1.17 -21.26 3.65
CA ASP A 245 1.28 -22.72 3.68
C ASP A 245 2.24 -23.21 2.58
N SER A 246 2.08 -22.71 1.35
CA SER A 246 2.95 -23.07 0.23
C SER A 246 4.41 -22.67 0.45
N LEU A 247 4.68 -21.51 1.05
CA LEU A 247 6.04 -21.05 1.36
C LEU A 247 6.70 -21.89 2.45
N ASN A 248 5.91 -22.34 3.43
CA ASN A 248 6.37 -23.20 4.51
C ASN A 248 6.74 -24.61 4.02
N GLU A 249 6.08 -25.09 2.96
CA GLU A 249 6.33 -26.40 2.35
C GLU A 249 7.52 -26.41 1.37
N ARG A 250 8.15 -25.26 1.09
CA ARG A 250 9.27 -25.19 0.13
C ARG A 250 10.50 -25.91 0.66
N LEU A 251 10.89 -26.98 -0.03
CA LEU A 251 12.17 -27.66 0.18
C LEU A 251 13.26 -26.98 -0.68
N PRO A 252 14.47 -26.70 -0.14
CA PRO A 252 15.01 -27.24 1.12
C PRO A 252 14.82 -26.35 2.37
N LYS A 253 14.40 -25.09 2.23
CA LYS A 253 14.24 -24.16 3.37
C LYS A 253 12.86 -23.51 3.34
N ALA A 254 12.05 -23.87 4.34
CA ALA A 254 10.76 -23.24 4.61
C ALA A 254 10.94 -21.74 4.90
N ILE A 255 10.12 -20.89 4.28
CA ILE A 255 10.05 -19.46 4.60
C ILE A 255 8.93 -19.25 5.60
N GLN A 256 9.26 -18.74 6.79
CA GLN A 256 8.24 -18.45 7.80
C GLN A 256 7.56 -17.10 7.52
N TRP A 257 6.30 -16.97 7.94
CA TRP A 257 5.51 -15.75 7.70
C TRP A 257 6.14 -14.49 8.32
N ASN A 258 6.79 -14.64 9.47
CA ASN A 258 7.48 -13.57 10.18
C ASN A 258 8.87 -13.23 9.60
N GLU A 259 9.31 -13.92 8.55
CA GLU A 259 10.53 -13.62 7.80
C GLU A 259 10.24 -12.78 6.55
N ILE A 260 9.00 -12.30 6.41
CA ILE A 260 8.54 -11.50 5.29
C ILE A 260 8.23 -10.10 5.80
N VAL A 261 8.73 -9.06 5.12
CA VAL A 261 8.25 -7.69 5.33
C VAL A 261 6.85 -7.56 4.74
N HIS A 262 5.81 -7.38 5.55
CA HIS A 262 4.46 -7.18 4.99
C HIS A 262 4.17 -5.70 4.82
N HIS A 263 4.44 -5.20 3.62
CA HIS A 263 4.22 -3.84 3.22
C HIS A 263 2.74 -3.56 2.93
N ASN A 264 1.97 -3.26 3.99
CA ASN A 264 0.53 -2.99 3.96
C ASN A 264 0.17 -1.74 4.78
N ALA A 265 -0.54 -0.79 4.17
CA ALA A 265 -0.97 0.45 4.84
C ALA A 265 -2.04 0.20 5.92
N ASP A 266 -2.89 -0.82 5.78
CA ASP A 266 -3.96 -1.11 6.75
C ASP A 266 -3.42 -1.54 8.12
N ARG A 267 -2.19 -2.07 8.16
CA ARG A 267 -1.48 -2.44 9.39
C ARG A 267 -1.02 -1.23 10.20
N LEU A 268 -0.83 -0.09 9.55
CA LEU A 268 -0.35 1.12 10.16
C LEU A 268 -1.48 1.94 10.79
N LYS A 269 -2.67 1.89 10.19
CA LYS A 269 -3.83 2.70 10.61
C LYS A 269 -4.15 2.61 12.13
N PRO A 270 -4.09 1.43 12.79
CA PRO A 270 -4.40 1.32 14.22
C PRO A 270 -3.47 2.13 15.14
N PHE A 271 -2.23 2.41 14.70
CA PHE A 271 -1.29 3.28 15.40
C PHE A 271 -1.57 4.76 15.16
N LEU A 272 -2.33 5.08 14.10
CA LEU A 272 -2.53 6.46 13.68
C LEU A 272 -3.76 7.10 14.30
N LEU A 273 -4.83 6.34 14.46
CA LEU A 273 -6.09 6.80 15.02
C LEU A 273 -6.74 5.66 15.80
N ASP A 274 -7.55 6.00 16.81
CA ASP A 274 -8.42 5.01 17.45
C ASP A 274 -9.70 4.85 16.60
N PRO A 275 -9.96 3.66 16.02
CA PRO A 275 -11.13 3.44 15.19
C PRO A 275 -12.45 3.62 15.93
N LYS A 276 -12.47 3.63 17.27
CA LYS A 276 -13.68 3.89 18.07
C LYS A 276 -14.06 5.37 18.13
N LYS A 277 -13.10 6.29 17.93
CA LYS A 277 -13.35 7.74 18.02
C LYS A 277 -14.12 8.28 16.81
N ASP A 278 -13.78 7.82 15.59
CA ASP A 278 -14.54 8.14 14.37
C ASP A 278 -14.54 6.96 13.36
N PRO A 279 -15.39 5.94 13.57
CA PRO A 279 -15.40 4.70 12.77
C PRO A 279 -15.58 4.87 11.25
N LEU A 280 -16.43 5.83 10.85
CA LEU A 280 -16.81 6.03 9.46
C LEU A 280 -15.73 6.80 8.67
N LYS A 281 -14.95 7.61 9.37
CA LYS A 281 -13.90 8.43 8.75
C LYS A 281 -12.50 7.87 8.94
N TYR A 282 -12.34 6.92 9.85
CA TYR A 282 -11.08 6.25 10.21
C TYR A 282 -10.19 5.89 9.01
N SER A 283 -10.71 5.12 8.04
CA SER A 283 -9.89 4.62 6.92
C SER A 283 -9.42 5.75 5.99
N GLN A 284 -10.27 6.76 5.78
CA GLN A 284 -10.00 7.90 4.90
C GLN A 284 -9.02 8.88 5.57
N PHE A 285 -9.17 9.07 6.87
CA PHE A 285 -8.42 10.10 7.62
C PHE A 285 -6.98 9.71 7.91
N THR A 286 -6.70 8.41 7.97
CA THR A 286 -5.37 7.84 8.24
C THR A 286 -4.57 7.51 6.98
N TYR A 287 -5.21 7.52 5.79
CA TYR A 287 -4.61 6.96 4.58
C TYR A 287 -3.34 7.70 4.13
N GLU A 288 -3.39 9.03 4.02
CA GLU A 288 -2.23 9.84 3.61
C GLU A 288 -1.05 9.68 4.56
N GLU A 289 -1.31 9.65 5.87
CA GLU A 289 -0.25 9.45 6.87
C GLU A 289 0.32 8.02 6.84
N ALA A 290 -0.53 6.99 6.68
CA ALA A 290 -0.07 5.60 6.52
C ALA A 290 0.80 5.44 5.26
N LEU A 291 0.49 6.14 4.17
CA LEU A 291 1.31 6.13 2.96
C LEU A 291 2.68 6.76 3.17
N LEU A 292 2.80 7.80 4.00
CA LEU A 292 4.09 8.41 4.33
C LEU A 292 5.02 7.40 5.00
N ILE A 293 4.50 6.65 5.97
CA ILE A 293 5.23 5.59 6.67
C ILE A 293 5.57 4.45 5.70
N LYS A 294 4.63 4.06 4.84
CA LYS A 294 4.83 3.04 3.79
C LYS A 294 5.99 3.40 2.85
N GLU A 295 6.05 4.65 2.40
CA GLU A 295 7.16 5.17 1.58
C GLU A 295 8.49 5.17 2.36
N ARG A 296 8.47 5.46 3.66
CA ARG A 296 9.66 5.40 4.52
C ARG A 296 10.18 3.97 4.69
N ILE A 297 9.30 2.98 4.84
CA ILE A 297 9.67 1.55 4.91
C ILE A 297 10.48 1.15 3.66
N MET A 298 10.01 1.50 2.47
CA MET A 298 10.72 1.20 1.22
C MET A 298 12.11 1.85 1.16
N LYS A 299 12.24 3.11 1.62
CA LYS A 299 13.55 3.78 1.68
C LYS A 299 14.52 3.07 2.63
N ILE A 300 14.04 2.59 3.78
CA ILE A 300 14.88 1.85 4.74
C ILE A 300 15.36 0.53 4.12
N ILE A 301 14.46 -0.21 3.47
CA ILE A 301 14.80 -1.47 2.76
C ILE A 301 15.81 -1.21 1.63
N GLU A 302 15.62 -0.15 0.85
CA GLU A 302 16.54 0.24 -0.23
C GLU A 302 17.93 0.59 0.30
N GLN A 303 18.00 1.37 1.39
CA GLN A 303 19.27 1.73 2.04
C GLN A 303 20.03 0.49 2.50
N GLN A 304 19.35 -0.47 3.12
CA GLN A 304 19.95 -1.72 3.59
C GLN A 304 20.41 -2.61 2.44
N GLY A 305 19.60 -2.72 1.39
CA GLY A 305 19.97 -3.47 0.20
C GLY A 305 21.15 -2.86 -0.53
N THR A 306 21.26 -1.53 -0.55
CA THR A 306 22.42 -0.83 -1.15
C THR A 306 23.70 -1.06 -0.34
N GLN A 307 23.59 -1.12 1.00
CA GLN A 307 24.75 -1.34 1.89
C GLN A 307 25.21 -2.80 1.91
N SER A 308 24.27 -3.75 1.94
CA SER A 308 24.58 -5.17 2.13
C SER A 308 24.60 -5.96 0.82
N GLY A 309 23.90 -5.52 -0.23
CA GLY A 309 23.62 -6.31 -1.44
C GLY A 309 22.46 -7.31 -1.29
N HIS A 310 21.81 -7.38 -0.12
CA HIS A 310 20.81 -8.38 0.23
C HIS A 310 19.50 -7.73 0.70
N TYR A 311 18.36 -8.39 0.49
CA TYR A 311 17.04 -7.87 0.81
C TYR A 311 16.24 -8.91 1.60
N PRO A 312 15.37 -8.54 2.56
CA PRO A 312 14.48 -9.49 3.21
C PRO A 312 13.41 -10.00 2.24
N HIS A 313 12.77 -11.14 2.52
CA HIS A 313 11.56 -11.53 1.78
C HIS A 313 10.50 -10.44 1.90
N PHE A 314 9.67 -10.28 0.88
CA PHE A 314 8.80 -9.12 0.76
C PHE A 314 7.38 -9.52 0.38
N LEU A 315 6.38 -8.95 1.07
CA LEU A 315 4.97 -9.03 0.70
C LEU A 315 4.45 -7.61 0.50
N HIS A 316 3.97 -7.31 -0.71
CA HIS A 316 3.31 -6.06 -1.01
C HIS A 316 1.81 -6.29 -1.16
N ASP A 317 1.04 -5.89 -0.16
CA ASP A 317 -0.42 -5.94 -0.23
C ASP A 317 -0.97 -4.62 -0.78
N GLN A 318 -1.53 -4.68 -1.98
CA GLN A 318 -2.09 -3.52 -2.65
C GLN A 318 -3.33 -3.86 -3.48
N THR A 319 -4.02 -2.81 -3.92
CA THR A 319 -5.20 -2.97 -4.78
C THR A 319 -4.83 -3.05 -6.26
N LYS A 320 -3.86 -2.24 -6.69
CA LYS A 320 -3.41 -2.14 -8.08
C LYS A 320 -1.94 -2.49 -8.16
N LEU A 321 -1.58 -3.37 -9.09
CA LEU A 321 -0.19 -3.67 -9.38
C LEU A 321 0.43 -2.51 -10.16
N LYS A 322 1.70 -2.20 -9.88
CA LYS A 322 2.45 -1.18 -10.63
C LYS A 322 3.69 -1.79 -11.27
N ALA A 323 3.91 -1.44 -12.52
CA ALA A 323 5.07 -1.89 -13.29
C ALA A 323 6.40 -1.56 -12.61
N ASP A 324 6.57 -0.34 -12.11
CA ASP A 324 7.84 0.10 -11.52
C ASP A 324 8.21 -0.70 -10.26
N GLU A 325 7.22 -1.04 -9.43
CA GLU A 325 7.41 -1.87 -8.23
C GLU A 325 7.78 -3.32 -8.59
N LEU A 326 7.20 -3.87 -9.66
CA LEU A 326 7.59 -5.19 -10.19
C LEU A 326 9.00 -5.18 -10.76
N LYS A 327 9.39 -4.13 -11.51
CA LYS A 327 10.73 -3.98 -12.07
C LYS A 327 11.79 -3.83 -10.97
N GLU A 328 11.44 -3.13 -9.90
CA GLU A 328 12.29 -3.02 -8.73
C GLU A 328 12.41 -4.37 -8.01
N ALA A 329 11.31 -5.09 -7.85
CA ALA A 329 11.32 -6.43 -7.27
C ALA A 329 12.13 -7.43 -8.11
N SER A 330 12.04 -7.42 -9.45
CA SER A 330 12.80 -8.35 -10.31
C SER A 330 14.31 -8.12 -10.27
N LYS A 331 14.74 -6.91 -9.91
CA LYS A 331 16.14 -6.59 -9.64
C LYS A 331 16.60 -7.17 -8.30
N ARG A 332 15.73 -7.21 -7.29
CA ARG A 332 16.05 -7.55 -5.89
C ARG A 332 15.86 -9.03 -5.54
N TYR A 333 14.88 -9.69 -6.16
CA TYR A 333 14.42 -11.02 -5.79
C TYR A 333 14.58 -12.01 -6.94
N GLY A 334 14.73 -13.29 -6.61
CA GLY A 334 14.86 -14.39 -7.56
C GLY A 334 13.51 -14.87 -8.06
N GLU A 335 12.51 -14.79 -7.19
CA GLU A 335 11.13 -15.17 -7.50
C GLU A 335 10.13 -14.07 -7.13
N ILE A 336 9.15 -13.88 -8.01
CA ILE A 336 8.01 -13.00 -7.80
C ILE A 336 6.72 -13.82 -7.94
N ILE A 337 5.90 -13.79 -6.90
CA ILE A 337 4.62 -14.48 -6.84
C ILE A 337 3.52 -13.41 -6.82
N ILE A 338 2.69 -13.37 -7.86
CA ILE A 338 1.59 -12.42 -7.95
C ILE A 338 0.28 -13.19 -7.77
N THR A 339 -0.51 -12.80 -6.79
CA THR A 339 -1.83 -13.37 -6.56
C THR A 339 -2.90 -12.32 -6.79
N ALA A 340 -3.73 -12.54 -7.82
CA ALA A 340 -4.85 -11.70 -8.18
C ALA A 340 -6.15 -12.31 -7.66
N VAL A 341 -6.94 -11.53 -6.91
CA VAL A 341 -8.17 -12.03 -6.28
C VAL A 341 -9.39 -11.29 -6.80
N SER A 342 -10.38 -12.07 -7.23
CA SER A 342 -11.64 -11.59 -7.74
C SER A 342 -12.79 -11.84 -6.77
N THR A 343 -13.67 -10.86 -6.62
CA THR A 343 -15.00 -11.00 -6.03
C THR A 343 -15.94 -10.03 -6.74
N ASP A 344 -17.22 -10.35 -6.79
CA ASP A 344 -18.26 -9.50 -7.35
C ASP A 344 -18.39 -8.18 -6.57
N ALA A 345 -18.71 -7.10 -7.28
CA ALA A 345 -18.80 -5.75 -6.70
C ALA A 345 -19.82 -5.67 -5.55
N ALA A 346 -21.02 -6.25 -5.73
CA ALA A 346 -22.06 -6.28 -4.69
C ALA A 346 -21.58 -7.04 -3.44
N SER A 347 -21.03 -8.24 -3.62
CA SER A 347 -20.43 -9.04 -2.55
C SER A 347 -19.30 -8.30 -1.84
N ALA A 348 -18.45 -7.57 -2.57
CA ALA A 348 -17.38 -6.77 -1.97
C ALA A 348 -17.91 -5.61 -1.11
N ILE A 349 -18.97 -4.91 -1.55
CA ILE A 349 -19.63 -3.86 -0.77
C ILE A 349 -20.18 -4.42 0.54
N GLU A 350 -20.94 -5.51 0.49
CA GLU A 350 -21.50 -6.16 1.69
C GLU A 350 -20.40 -6.63 2.65
N ARG A 351 -19.34 -7.24 2.12
CA ARG A 351 -18.19 -7.69 2.92
C ARG A 351 -17.48 -6.52 3.59
N ALA A 352 -17.24 -5.43 2.86
CA ALA A 352 -16.60 -4.24 3.41
C ALA A 352 -17.46 -3.61 4.51
N PHE A 353 -18.76 -3.49 4.30
CA PHE A 353 -19.69 -2.97 5.30
C PHE A 353 -19.74 -3.87 6.55
N SER A 354 -19.88 -5.18 6.36
CA SER A 354 -19.91 -6.15 7.47
C SER A 354 -18.60 -6.15 8.27
N ARG A 355 -17.45 -5.94 7.61
CA ARG A 355 -16.16 -5.73 8.28
C ARG A 355 -16.16 -4.42 9.08
N GLY A 356 -16.71 -3.36 8.49
CA GLY A 356 -16.92 -2.07 9.15
C GLY A 356 -17.72 -2.18 10.44
N GLU A 357 -18.83 -2.92 10.44
CA GLU A 357 -19.65 -3.16 11.64
C GLU A 357 -18.87 -3.90 12.73
N LYS A 358 -18.07 -4.91 12.36
CA LYS A 358 -17.29 -5.71 13.32
C LYS A 358 -16.09 -4.97 13.90
N THR A 359 -15.36 -4.23 13.07
CA THR A 359 -14.06 -3.67 13.44
C THR A 359 -14.08 -2.16 13.62
N THR A 360 -15.24 -1.51 13.44
CA THR A 360 -15.40 -0.05 13.40
C THR A 360 -14.48 0.62 12.36
N ARG A 361 -14.19 -0.07 11.24
CA ARG A 361 -13.32 0.40 10.16
C ARG A 361 -14.06 0.32 8.83
N TYR A 362 -14.83 1.35 8.51
CA TYR A 362 -15.59 1.40 7.26
C TYR A 362 -14.71 1.85 6.09
N GLU A 363 -14.97 1.28 4.92
CA GLU A 363 -14.36 1.69 3.66
C GLU A 363 -15.41 2.42 2.81
N HIS A 364 -15.02 3.51 2.16
CA HIS A 364 -15.92 4.26 1.29
C HIS A 364 -16.13 3.54 -0.04
N THR A 365 -17.35 3.63 -0.56
CA THR A 365 -17.80 2.78 -1.67
C THR A 365 -17.14 3.14 -2.98
N GLU A 366 -16.91 4.43 -3.23
CA GLU A 366 -16.27 4.89 -4.47
C GLU A 366 -14.84 4.38 -4.61
N GLY A 367 -14.04 4.46 -3.54
CA GLY A 367 -12.68 3.92 -3.52
C GLY A 367 -12.67 2.40 -3.63
N LEU A 368 -13.61 1.72 -2.97
CA LEU A 368 -13.81 0.28 -3.13
C LEU A 368 -14.10 -0.08 -4.59
N LEU A 369 -15.12 0.51 -5.21
CA LEU A 369 -15.52 0.20 -6.58
C LEU A 369 -14.45 0.61 -7.60
N GLY A 370 -13.86 1.79 -7.44
CA GLY A 370 -12.74 2.27 -8.26
C GLY A 370 -11.51 1.37 -8.16
N SER A 371 -11.27 0.75 -7.00
CA SER A 371 -10.22 -0.27 -6.86
C SER A 371 -10.54 -1.51 -7.68
N HIS A 372 -11.75 -2.07 -7.57
CA HIS A 372 -12.18 -3.25 -8.35
C HIS A 372 -12.16 -2.99 -9.85
N GLN A 373 -12.57 -1.79 -10.28
CA GLN A 373 -12.60 -1.40 -11.69
C GLN A 373 -11.19 -1.41 -12.31
N ALA A 374 -10.20 -0.92 -11.56
CA ALA A 374 -8.87 -0.70 -12.09
C ALA A 374 -8.00 -1.97 -12.13
N VAL A 375 -8.26 -2.96 -11.28
CA VAL A 375 -7.37 -4.12 -11.13
C VAL A 375 -7.14 -4.89 -12.45
N PRO A 376 -8.17 -5.23 -13.24
CA PRO A 376 -7.95 -6.00 -14.47
C PRO A 376 -7.02 -5.29 -15.46
N GLY A 377 -7.24 -3.99 -15.69
CA GLY A 377 -6.44 -3.20 -16.62
C GLY A 377 -5.00 -3.00 -16.13
N GLU A 378 -4.82 -2.62 -14.86
CA GLU A 378 -3.48 -2.38 -14.30
C GLU A 378 -2.66 -3.67 -14.15
N LEU A 379 -3.28 -4.83 -13.94
CA LEU A 379 -2.59 -6.12 -13.92
C LEU A 379 -1.89 -6.39 -15.25
N ILE A 380 -2.62 -6.40 -16.37
CA ILE A 380 -2.04 -6.72 -17.69
C ILE A 380 -1.09 -5.63 -18.15
N LYS A 381 -1.43 -4.36 -17.94
CA LYS A 381 -0.55 -3.24 -18.24
C LYS A 381 0.80 -3.38 -17.52
N SER A 382 0.78 -3.77 -16.23
CA SER A 382 2.00 -3.96 -15.45
C SER A 382 2.82 -5.15 -15.94
N LEU A 383 2.18 -6.27 -16.29
CA LEU A 383 2.87 -7.47 -16.78
C LEU A 383 3.43 -7.32 -18.20
N ALA A 384 2.84 -6.47 -19.04
CA ALA A 384 3.25 -6.31 -20.43
C ALA A 384 4.58 -5.56 -20.64
N HIS A 385 5.27 -5.14 -19.58
CA HIS A 385 6.57 -4.49 -19.69
C HIS A 385 7.66 -5.49 -20.12
N GLU A 386 8.47 -5.10 -21.11
CA GLU A 386 9.49 -5.99 -21.70
C GLU A 386 10.55 -6.43 -20.69
N GLU A 387 10.89 -5.57 -19.73
CA GLU A 387 11.88 -5.91 -18.70
C GLU A 387 11.42 -7.03 -17.75
N LEU A 388 10.13 -7.36 -17.73
CA LEU A 388 9.57 -8.42 -16.88
C LEU A 388 9.40 -9.76 -17.60
N ILE A 389 9.48 -9.77 -18.94
CA ILE A 389 9.14 -10.95 -19.75
C ILE A 389 10.39 -11.79 -19.98
N GLY A 390 10.33 -13.08 -19.64
CA GLY A 390 11.46 -14.00 -19.76
C GLY A 390 12.62 -13.72 -18.79
N GLN A 391 12.47 -12.76 -17.87
CA GLN A 391 13.44 -12.44 -16.83
C GLN A 391 12.96 -12.96 -15.47
N GLY A 392 13.81 -13.70 -14.78
CA GLY A 392 13.50 -14.25 -13.45
C GLY A 392 12.30 -15.21 -13.44
N THR A 393 11.88 -15.62 -12.26
CA THR A 393 10.71 -16.48 -12.06
C THR A 393 9.55 -15.62 -11.59
N ILE A 394 8.71 -15.14 -12.52
CA ILE A 394 7.49 -14.40 -12.20
C ILE A 394 6.28 -15.28 -12.53
N SER A 395 5.47 -15.57 -11.52
CA SER A 395 4.23 -16.34 -11.65
C SER A 395 3.03 -15.52 -11.22
N VAL A 396 1.91 -15.70 -11.92
CA VAL A 396 0.63 -15.08 -11.58
C VAL A 396 -0.40 -16.17 -11.38
N ALA A 397 -1.08 -16.15 -10.23
CA ALA A 397 -2.24 -16.98 -9.95
C ALA A 397 -3.48 -16.09 -9.75
N MET A 398 -4.57 -16.40 -10.45
CA MET A 398 -5.80 -15.62 -10.41
C MET A 398 -6.92 -16.46 -9.80
N TYR A 399 -7.49 -16.00 -8.69
CA TYR A 399 -8.50 -16.71 -7.91
C TYR A 399 -9.84 -15.99 -7.88
N ASP A 400 -10.92 -16.75 -8.02
CA ASP A 400 -12.27 -16.31 -7.75
C ASP A 400 -12.66 -16.66 -6.31
N ASN A 401 -13.26 -15.69 -5.64
CA ASN A 401 -13.67 -15.77 -4.24
C ASN A 401 -15.17 -15.48 -4.06
N ASN A 402 -15.98 -15.81 -5.07
CA ASN A 402 -17.43 -15.71 -5.01
C ASN A 402 -18.09 -16.99 -4.46
N SER A 403 -17.33 -18.05 -4.20
CA SER A 403 -17.85 -19.29 -3.62
C SER A 403 -18.53 -19.05 -2.25
N PRO A 404 -19.74 -19.60 -1.99
CA PRO A 404 -20.41 -19.52 -0.69
C PRO A 404 -19.57 -20.09 0.45
N SER A 405 -18.77 -21.13 0.17
CA SER A 405 -17.83 -21.74 1.13
C SER A 405 -16.51 -20.99 1.26
N ARG A 406 -16.32 -19.88 0.52
CA ARG A 406 -15.09 -19.06 0.47
C ARG A 406 -13.83 -19.84 0.05
N ILE A 407 -14.04 -20.96 -0.63
CA ILE A 407 -12.97 -21.70 -1.30
C ILE A 407 -12.50 -20.86 -2.48
N LEU A 408 -11.19 -20.63 -2.55
CA LEU A 408 -10.54 -19.90 -3.64
C LEU A 408 -10.39 -20.83 -4.84
N ASN A 409 -11.08 -20.50 -5.94
CA ASN A 409 -10.99 -21.28 -7.17
C ASN A 409 -10.06 -20.57 -8.16
N MET A 410 -8.97 -21.22 -8.55
CA MET A 410 -8.08 -20.65 -9.57
C MET A 410 -8.79 -20.66 -10.92
N PHE A 411 -8.89 -19.51 -11.58
CA PHE A 411 -9.51 -19.40 -12.91
C PHE A 411 -8.51 -19.11 -14.03
N ALA A 412 -7.33 -18.59 -13.69
CA ALA A 412 -6.24 -18.40 -14.65
C ALA A 412 -4.87 -18.38 -13.97
N SER A 413 -3.83 -18.71 -14.74
CA SER A 413 -2.43 -18.52 -14.35
C SER A 413 -1.59 -17.98 -15.49
N ILE A 414 -0.53 -17.23 -15.15
CA ILE A 414 0.44 -16.70 -16.10
C ILE A 414 1.85 -17.08 -15.63
N ASP A 415 2.62 -17.75 -16.49
CA ASP A 415 4.04 -18.00 -16.30
C ASP A 415 4.82 -17.07 -17.24
N MET A 416 5.46 -16.05 -16.67
CA MET A 416 6.17 -15.03 -17.45
C MET A 416 7.48 -15.54 -18.05
N GLN A 417 8.03 -16.64 -17.51
CA GLN A 417 9.26 -17.24 -17.99
C GLN A 417 8.98 -18.16 -19.19
N LYS A 418 7.97 -19.03 -19.08
CA LYS A 418 7.52 -19.91 -20.17
C LYS A 418 6.67 -19.19 -21.20
N LYS A 419 6.26 -17.96 -20.91
CA LYS A 419 5.33 -17.15 -21.72
C LYS A 419 4.02 -17.91 -21.97
N GLU A 420 3.43 -18.41 -20.90
CA GLU A 420 2.21 -19.22 -20.97
C GLU A 420 1.09 -18.60 -20.14
N ILE A 421 -0.10 -18.54 -20.73
CA ILE A 421 -1.34 -18.14 -20.08
C ILE A 421 -2.29 -19.34 -20.15
N ILE A 422 -2.75 -19.82 -19.00
CA ILE A 422 -3.72 -20.92 -18.90
C ILE A 422 -4.99 -20.38 -18.28
N ILE A 423 -6.12 -20.63 -18.93
CA ILE A 423 -7.46 -20.28 -18.45
C ILE A 423 -8.17 -21.58 -18.07
N TYR A 424 -8.42 -21.73 -16.76
CA TYR A 424 -9.08 -22.89 -16.17
C TYR A 424 -10.61 -22.72 -16.12
N ASP A 425 -11.07 -21.47 -15.96
CA ASP A 425 -12.49 -21.12 -15.96
C ASP A 425 -12.72 -19.82 -16.76
N ASN A 426 -13.25 -19.97 -17.96
CA ASN A 426 -13.50 -18.85 -18.86
C ASN A 426 -14.66 -17.95 -18.36
N VAL A 427 -15.61 -18.48 -17.58
CA VAL A 427 -16.71 -17.67 -17.03
C VAL A 427 -16.16 -16.74 -15.96
N ALA A 428 -15.36 -17.25 -15.04
CA ALA A 428 -14.67 -16.44 -14.03
C ALA A 428 -13.70 -15.43 -14.67
N MET A 429 -12.99 -15.82 -15.73
CA MET A 429 -12.14 -14.91 -16.51
C MET A 429 -12.94 -13.76 -17.14
N GLN A 430 -14.10 -14.04 -17.73
CA GLN A 430 -14.97 -13.00 -18.29
C GLN A 430 -15.55 -12.08 -17.20
N ASN A 431 -15.90 -12.62 -16.03
CA ASN A 431 -16.34 -11.82 -14.89
C ASN A 431 -15.22 -10.90 -14.37
N TRP A 432 -13.96 -11.36 -14.38
CA TRP A 432 -12.80 -10.52 -14.08
C TRP A 432 -12.69 -9.34 -15.05
N ILE A 433 -12.75 -9.58 -16.36
CA ILE A 433 -12.64 -8.53 -17.40
C ILE A 433 -13.82 -7.56 -17.30
N LYS A 434 -15.03 -8.05 -17.03
CA LYS A 434 -16.26 -7.25 -16.86
C LYS A 434 -16.10 -6.14 -15.81
N LYS A 435 -15.21 -6.30 -14.81
CA LYS A 435 -14.98 -5.29 -13.79
C LYS A 435 -14.48 -3.95 -14.33
N GLU A 436 -13.84 -3.92 -15.50
CA GLU A 436 -13.46 -2.67 -16.16
C GLU A 436 -14.67 -1.74 -16.41
N ASN A 437 -15.87 -2.33 -16.47
CA ASN A 437 -17.14 -1.64 -16.63
C ASN A 437 -17.84 -1.32 -15.30
N ILE A 438 -17.18 -1.48 -14.14
CA ILE A 438 -17.74 -1.00 -12.86
C ILE A 438 -17.91 0.52 -12.92
N ASN A 439 -19.00 1.04 -12.36
CA ASN A 439 -19.22 2.46 -12.12
C ASN A 439 -18.77 2.81 -10.69
N PRO A 440 -17.64 3.52 -10.49
CA PRO A 440 -17.19 3.89 -9.15
C PRO A 440 -18.16 4.79 -8.39
N LYS A 441 -19.02 5.53 -9.09
CA LYS A 441 -19.96 6.48 -8.50
C LYS A 441 -21.33 5.90 -8.18
N ALA A 442 -21.51 4.59 -8.38
CA ALA A 442 -22.78 3.91 -8.13
C ALA A 442 -23.28 4.16 -6.70
N GLN A 443 -24.58 4.47 -6.58
CA GLN A 443 -25.28 4.64 -5.31
C GLN A 443 -26.31 3.50 -5.05
N SER A 444 -26.49 2.61 -6.02
CA SER A 444 -27.36 1.44 -5.92
C SER A 444 -26.77 0.24 -6.66
N GLU A 445 -27.39 -0.94 -6.51
CA GLU A 445 -26.94 -2.17 -7.17
C GLU A 445 -27.06 -2.08 -8.70
N GLU A 446 -28.14 -1.47 -9.18
CA GLU A 446 -28.46 -1.34 -10.60
C GLU A 446 -27.45 -0.45 -11.33
N GLU A 447 -26.81 0.46 -10.61
CA GLU A 447 -25.82 1.39 -11.14
C GLU A 447 -24.39 0.82 -11.15
N LEU A 448 -24.14 -0.37 -10.57
CA LEU A 448 -22.79 -0.89 -10.33
C LEU A 448 -21.96 -1.08 -11.59
N TYR A 449 -22.59 -1.33 -12.73
CA TYR A 449 -21.91 -1.52 -14.00
C TYR A 449 -22.45 -0.57 -15.07
N VAL A 450 -21.55 0.06 -15.82
CA VAL A 450 -21.92 0.79 -17.03
C VAL A 450 -22.24 -0.20 -18.15
N ASN A 451 -23.25 0.11 -18.96
CA ASN A 451 -23.63 -0.71 -20.10
C ASN A 451 -22.66 -0.54 -21.26
N LYS A 452 -21.48 -1.18 -21.15
CA LYS A 452 -20.44 -1.23 -22.19
C LYS A 452 -20.14 -2.69 -22.55
N PRO A 453 -19.73 -2.98 -23.80
CA PRO A 453 -19.24 -4.30 -24.17
C PRO A 453 -18.08 -4.74 -23.27
N VAL A 454 -18.06 -6.02 -22.91
CA VAL A 454 -16.94 -6.65 -22.20
C VAL A 454 -15.97 -7.18 -23.26
N ARG A 455 -14.67 -6.92 -23.08
CA ARG A 455 -13.63 -7.42 -23.99
C ARG A 455 -13.56 -8.95 -23.93
N LYS A 456 -13.25 -9.58 -25.06
CA LYS A 456 -13.01 -11.03 -25.07
C LYS A 456 -11.71 -11.37 -24.34
N THR A 457 -11.58 -12.63 -23.91
CA THR A 457 -10.39 -13.11 -23.19
C THR A 457 -9.12 -12.87 -24.01
N GLU A 458 -9.15 -13.15 -25.31
CA GLU A 458 -8.02 -12.94 -26.22
C GLU A 458 -7.66 -11.46 -26.34
N GLU A 459 -8.66 -10.59 -26.46
CA GLU A 459 -8.48 -9.13 -26.54
C GLU A 459 -7.90 -8.53 -25.26
N TYR A 460 -8.25 -9.11 -24.11
CA TYR A 460 -7.70 -8.71 -22.81
C TYR A 460 -6.21 -9.03 -22.71
N PHE A 461 -5.80 -10.20 -23.21
CA PHE A 461 -4.41 -10.66 -23.17
C PHE A 461 -3.54 -10.19 -24.35
N THR A 462 -4.08 -9.49 -25.36
CA THR A 462 -3.33 -8.96 -26.52
C THR A 462 -1.96 -8.37 -26.16
N PRO A 463 -1.79 -7.54 -25.11
CA PRO A 463 -0.49 -6.98 -24.76
C PRO A 463 0.61 -8.01 -24.44
N LEU A 464 0.22 -9.21 -23.98
CA LEU A 464 1.12 -10.34 -23.75
C LEU A 464 1.23 -11.25 -24.98
N LEU A 465 0.13 -11.47 -25.71
CA LEU A 465 0.12 -12.29 -26.92
C LEU A 465 1.05 -11.73 -28.01
N GLU A 466 1.05 -10.40 -28.19
CA GLU A 466 1.95 -9.70 -29.10
C GLU A 466 3.44 -9.86 -28.71
N LYS A 467 3.71 -10.24 -27.46
CA LYS A 467 5.06 -10.50 -26.92
C LYS A 467 5.43 -11.99 -26.89
N GLY A 468 4.64 -12.81 -27.58
CA GLY A 468 4.87 -14.22 -27.82
C GLY A 468 4.36 -15.15 -26.72
N PHE A 469 3.38 -14.71 -25.93
CA PHE A 469 2.71 -15.61 -24.98
C PHE A 469 1.74 -16.53 -25.69
N ALA A 470 1.72 -17.80 -25.28
CA ALA A 470 0.72 -18.78 -25.71
C ALA A 470 -0.47 -18.78 -24.75
N LEU A 471 -1.69 -18.62 -25.30
CA LEU A 471 -2.94 -18.73 -24.55
C LEU A 471 -3.53 -20.13 -24.72
N LYS A 472 -3.80 -20.81 -23.61
CA LYS A 472 -4.45 -22.13 -23.57
C LYS A 472 -5.72 -22.05 -22.74
N LEU A 473 -6.79 -22.64 -23.27
CA LEU A 473 -8.04 -22.88 -22.56
C LEU A 473 -8.03 -24.34 -22.12
N GLU A 474 -8.05 -24.57 -20.80
CA GLU A 474 -8.25 -25.93 -20.29
C GLU A 474 -9.74 -26.22 -20.38
N VAL A 475 -10.12 -27.07 -21.34
CA VAL A 475 -11.48 -27.61 -21.37
C VAL A 475 -11.57 -28.50 -20.15
N ALA A 476 -12.44 -28.16 -19.20
CA ALA A 476 -12.73 -29.02 -18.06
C ALA A 476 -13.02 -30.41 -18.60
N SER A 477 -12.08 -31.34 -18.43
CA SER A 477 -12.37 -32.75 -18.60
C SER A 477 -13.50 -33.03 -17.62
N GLU A 478 -14.66 -33.45 -18.13
CA GLU A 478 -15.76 -33.95 -17.32
C GLU A 478 -15.13 -34.83 -16.23
N LYS A 479 -15.20 -34.38 -14.97
CA LYS A 479 -14.88 -35.26 -13.87
C LYS A 479 -15.90 -36.38 -14.00
N GLU A 480 -15.47 -37.54 -14.48
CA GLU A 480 -16.22 -38.78 -14.27
C GLU A 480 -16.46 -38.86 -12.77
N GLU A 481 -17.70 -38.59 -12.36
CA GLU A 481 -18.22 -39.05 -11.09
C GLU A 481 -18.13 -40.58 -11.13
N VAL A 482 -17.00 -41.12 -10.68
CA VAL A 482 -16.95 -42.50 -10.22
C VAL A 482 -17.83 -42.52 -8.96
N ILE A 483 -19.12 -42.78 -9.18
CA ILE A 483 -20.01 -43.25 -8.14
C ILE A 483 -19.50 -44.64 -7.78
N ASP A 484 -18.63 -44.71 -6.78
CA ASP A 484 -18.39 -45.96 -6.07
C ASP A 484 -19.69 -46.33 -5.36
N GLU A 485 -20.51 -47.16 -6.02
CA GLU A 485 -21.55 -47.95 -5.37
C GLU A 485 -20.88 -48.87 -4.34
N VAL A 486 -20.71 -48.37 -3.12
CA VAL A 486 -20.52 -49.21 -1.94
C VAL A 486 -21.86 -49.90 -1.66
N ILE A 487 -22.14 -50.97 -2.41
CA ILE A 487 -23.14 -51.95 -2.03
C ILE A 487 -22.57 -52.70 -0.83
N GLY A 488 -22.97 -52.25 0.35
CA GLY A 488 -22.69 -52.89 1.63
C GLY A 488 -23.11 -54.35 1.59
N THR A 489 -22.13 -55.23 1.73
CA THR A 489 -22.35 -56.59 2.22
C THR A 489 -22.90 -56.48 3.65
N PRO A 490 -24.06 -57.08 3.97
CA PRO A 490 -24.57 -57.04 5.33
C PRO A 490 -23.67 -57.88 6.24
N PRO A 491 -23.45 -57.44 7.50
CA PRO A 491 -22.61 -58.19 8.43
C PRO A 491 -23.24 -59.55 8.77
N PRO A 492 -22.42 -60.61 8.97
CA PRO A 492 -22.93 -61.94 9.29
C PRO A 492 -23.62 -61.94 10.65
N SER A 493 -24.84 -62.47 10.68
CA SER A 493 -25.60 -62.74 11.88
C SER A 493 -24.86 -63.77 12.75
N ASN A 494 -24.42 -63.33 13.93
CA ASN A 494 -23.85 -64.23 14.92
C ASN A 494 -24.98 -65.02 15.61
N PRO A 495 -24.88 -66.36 15.71
CA PRO A 495 -25.89 -67.17 16.35
C PRO A 495 -25.77 -67.05 17.88
N MET A 496 -26.90 -66.75 18.53
CA MET A 496 -27.05 -66.97 19.96
C MET A 496 -26.95 -68.47 20.26
N SER A 497 -26.18 -68.84 21.27
CA SER A 497 -26.59 -69.92 22.15
C SER A 497 -26.05 -69.70 23.55
N VAL A 498 -26.93 -70.00 24.51
CA VAL A 498 -26.69 -70.34 25.92
C VAL A 498 -25.40 -71.13 26.11
#